data_AF-A0A0B6Y621-F1
#
_entry.id   AF-A0A0B6Y621-F1
#
_cell.length_a   1.000
_cell.length_b   1.000
_cell.length_c   1.000
_cell.angle_alpha   90.00
_cell.angle_beta   90.00
_cell.angle_gamma   90.00
#
_symmetry.space_group_name_H-M   'P 1'
#
loop_
_entity.id
_entity.type
_entity.pdbx_description
1 polymer ?
#
loop_
_entity_poly.entity_id
_entity_poly.type
_entity_poly.pdbx_seq_one_letter_code
_entity_poly.pdbx_strand_id
1 'polypeptide(L)'
;NNSYKELSILGQAVIGTPELCQSIIMCILTGFSWSDTAVCHRCSSLLWPVCKQIIANNQMSEEAAQHVFMSILSGLQLHGQHESCQSSLLSLALAFYETLRQKFPCLTNIMQHIPDVDQQLITSLEEKLNS
;
A
#
# COMPACT_ATOMS: atom_id res chain seq x y z
N ASN A 1 -3.14 -4.63 15.83
CA ASN A 1 -2.96 -5.93 15.15
C ASN A 1 -3.99 -6.04 14.02
N ASN A 2 -3.74 -5.39 12.88
CA ASN A 2 -4.65 -5.46 11.73
C ASN A 2 -4.39 -6.78 10.99
N SER A 3 -5.12 -7.81 11.38
CA SER A 3 -5.13 -9.08 10.67
C SER A 3 -5.87 -8.89 9.35
N TYR A 4 -5.16 -8.50 8.30
CA TYR A 4 -5.70 -8.53 6.94
C TYR A 4 -6.21 -9.94 6.64
N LYS A 5 -7.44 -10.05 6.15
CA LYS A 5 -8.00 -11.35 5.78
C LYS A 5 -7.26 -11.88 4.56
N GLU A 6 -6.74 -13.09 4.66
CA GLU A 6 -6.10 -13.77 3.54
C GLU A 6 -7.08 -13.95 2.37
N LEU A 7 -6.55 -13.96 1.15
CA LEU A 7 -7.37 -14.19 -0.04
C LEU A 7 -7.93 -15.61 -0.04
N SER A 8 -9.19 -15.76 -0.46
CA SER A 8 -9.77 -17.07 -0.74
C SER A 8 -9.04 -17.74 -1.91
N ILE A 9 -9.23 -19.06 -2.08
CA ILE A 9 -8.65 -19.82 -3.20
C ILE A 9 -9.04 -19.19 -4.54
N LEU A 10 -10.30 -18.75 -4.68
CA LEU A 10 -10.75 -18.03 -5.87
C LEU A 10 -10.02 -16.70 -6.04
N GLY A 11 -9.84 -15.93 -4.95
CA GLY A 11 -9.08 -14.69 -4.98
C GLY A 11 -7.64 -14.90 -5.45
N GLN A 12 -6.98 -15.92 -4.94
CA GLN A 12 -5.61 -16.28 -5.36
C GLN A 12 -5.56 -16.66 -6.84
N ALA A 13 -6.51 -17.47 -7.32
CA ALA A 13 -6.59 -17.85 -8.73
C ALA A 13 -6.85 -16.63 -9.65
N VAL A 14 -7.72 -15.71 -9.23
CA VAL A 14 -8.02 -14.48 -9.99
C VAL A 14 -6.80 -13.56 -10.07
N ILE A 15 -6.06 -13.38 -8.98
CA ILE A 15 -4.82 -12.58 -8.97
C ILE A 15 -3.69 -13.27 -9.75
N GLY A 16 -3.72 -14.60 -9.88
CA GLY A 16 -2.79 -15.34 -10.74
C GLY A 16 -2.98 -15.05 -12.25
N THR A 17 -4.16 -14.57 -12.67
CA THR A 17 -4.44 -14.21 -14.05
C THR A 17 -4.05 -12.74 -14.31
N PRO A 18 -3.04 -12.45 -15.16
CA PRO A 18 -2.48 -11.10 -15.29
C PRO A 18 -3.49 -10.01 -15.65
N GLU A 19 -4.40 -10.27 -16.60
CA GLU A 19 -5.38 -9.29 -17.08
C GLU A 19 -6.40 -8.92 -15.99
N LEU A 20 -6.79 -9.90 -15.18
CA LEU A 20 -7.71 -9.69 -14.06
C LEU A 20 -7.00 -9.00 -12.89
N CYS A 21 -5.77 -9.41 -12.58
CA CYS A 21 -4.95 -8.81 -11.54
C CYS A 21 -4.77 -7.30 -11.77
N GLN A 22 -4.38 -6.90 -12.99
CA GLN A 22 -4.21 -5.49 -13.35
C GLN A 22 -5.52 -4.69 -13.21
N SER A 23 -6.63 -5.25 -13.67
CA SER A 23 -7.95 -4.59 -13.57
C SER A 23 -8.37 -4.39 -12.11
N ILE A 24 -8.14 -5.40 -11.27
CA ILE A 24 -8.50 -5.39 -9.85
C ILE A 24 -7.64 -4.40 -9.09
N ILE A 25 -6.31 -4.44 -9.26
CA ILE A 25 -5.42 -3.53 -8.53
C ILE A 25 -5.73 -2.09 -8.91
N MET A 26 -5.88 -1.78 -10.21
CA MET A 26 -6.24 -0.43 -10.64
C MET A 26 -7.59 0.02 -10.07
N CYS A 27 -8.59 -0.86 -10.01
CA CYS A 27 -9.87 -0.55 -9.38
C CYS A 27 -9.69 -0.19 -7.90
N ILE A 28 -8.93 -0.98 -7.14
CA ILE A 28 -8.66 -0.71 -5.71
C ILE A 28 -7.93 0.63 -5.56
N LEU A 29 -6.89 0.89 -6.35
CA LEU A 29 -6.10 2.11 -6.28
C LEU A 29 -6.92 3.34 -6.64
N THR A 30 -7.75 3.27 -7.68
CA THR A 30 -8.67 4.36 -8.03
C THR A 30 -9.73 4.59 -6.95
N GLY A 31 -10.11 3.58 -6.17
CA GLY A 31 -11.02 3.74 -5.05
C GLY A 31 -10.49 4.67 -3.95
N PHE A 32 -9.16 4.81 -3.80
CA PHE A 32 -8.59 5.75 -2.83
C PHE A 32 -8.80 7.22 -3.21
N SER A 33 -8.98 7.53 -4.51
CA SER A 33 -9.20 8.90 -4.97
C SER A 33 -10.67 9.33 -4.91
N TRP A 34 -11.58 8.42 -4.60
CA TRP A 34 -13.00 8.75 -4.44
C TRP A 34 -13.23 9.37 -3.06
N SER A 35 -14.07 10.41 -3.00
CA SER A 35 -14.47 11.07 -1.75
C SER A 35 -15.49 10.26 -0.94
N ASP A 36 -15.23 8.96 -0.77
CA ASP A 36 -16.05 8.02 -0.01
C ASP A 36 -15.16 7.23 0.97
N THR A 37 -15.35 7.49 2.26
CA THR A 37 -14.58 6.87 3.35
C THR A 37 -14.86 5.37 3.49
N ALA A 38 -16.07 4.92 3.16
CA ALA A 38 -16.42 3.50 3.19
C ALA A 38 -15.71 2.73 2.08
N VAL A 39 -15.61 3.31 0.88
CA VAL A 39 -14.81 2.77 -0.22
C VAL A 39 -13.33 2.72 0.16
N CYS A 40 -12.79 3.82 0.68
CA CYS A 40 -11.40 3.90 1.14
C CYS A 40 -11.06 2.78 2.16
N HIS A 41 -11.93 2.54 3.13
CA HIS A 41 -11.73 1.47 4.11
C HIS A 41 -11.77 0.07 3.47
N ARG A 42 -12.72 -0.19 2.55
CA ARG A 42 -12.81 -1.47 1.82
C ARG A 42 -11.56 -1.69 0.96
N CYS A 43 -11.12 -0.68 0.21
CA CYS A 43 -9.90 -0.73 -0.59
C CYS A 43 -8.68 -1.02 0.29
N SER A 44 -8.55 -0.32 1.43
CA SER A 44 -7.45 -0.53 2.38
C SER A 44 -7.38 -1.98 2.87
N SER A 45 -8.54 -2.57 3.19
CA SER A 45 -8.61 -3.95 3.66
C SER A 45 -8.28 -5.00 2.59
N LEU A 46 -8.51 -4.69 1.31
CA LEU A 46 -8.31 -5.61 0.20
C LEU A 46 -6.92 -5.49 -0.43
N LEU A 47 -6.32 -4.30 -0.40
CA LEU A 47 -5.06 -4.03 -1.07
C LEU A 47 -3.93 -4.91 -0.57
N TRP A 48 -3.75 -5.02 0.75
CA TRP A 48 -2.61 -5.77 1.30
C TRP A 48 -2.62 -7.26 0.94
N PRO A 49 -3.74 -8.01 1.11
CA PRO A 49 -3.81 -9.40 0.64
C PRO A 49 -3.50 -9.57 -0.85
N VAL A 50 -3.96 -8.64 -1.70
CA VAL A 50 -3.66 -8.64 -3.14
C VAL A 50 -2.16 -8.41 -3.37
N CYS A 51 -1.57 -7.40 -2.73
CA CYS A 51 -0.13 -7.14 -2.83
C CYS A 51 0.70 -8.32 -2.34
N LYS A 52 0.36 -8.96 -1.21
CA LYS A 52 1.04 -10.16 -0.72
C LYS A 52 1.07 -11.27 -1.78
N GLN A 53 -0.05 -11.52 -2.45
CA GLN A 53 -0.11 -12.55 -3.49
C GLN A 53 0.75 -12.19 -4.70
N ILE A 54 0.72 -10.93 -5.15
CA ILE A 54 1.56 -10.44 -6.26
C ILE A 54 3.05 -10.57 -5.91
N ILE A 55 3.42 -10.26 -4.67
CA ILE A 55 4.79 -10.40 -4.15
C ILE A 55 5.20 -11.88 -4.10
N ALA A 56 4.32 -12.75 -3.59
CA ALA A 56 4.55 -14.19 -3.51
C ALA A 56 4.75 -14.83 -4.89
N ASN A 57 4.03 -14.33 -5.90
CA ASN A 57 4.18 -14.74 -7.30
C ASN A 57 5.40 -14.09 -8.00
N ASN A 58 6.15 -13.22 -7.31
CA ASN A 58 7.25 -12.41 -7.84
C ASN A 58 6.85 -11.54 -9.06
N GLN A 59 5.62 -11.04 -9.06
CA GLN A 59 5.04 -10.22 -10.14
C GLN A 59 5.08 -8.71 -9.85
N MET A 60 5.52 -8.31 -8.64
CA MET A 60 5.64 -6.90 -8.26
C MET A 60 6.85 -6.27 -8.95
N SER A 61 6.62 -5.28 -9.82
CA SER A 61 7.67 -4.42 -10.40
C SER A 61 7.92 -3.17 -9.54
N GLU A 62 9.03 -2.49 -9.79
CA GLU A 62 9.36 -1.24 -9.08
C GLU A 62 8.33 -0.14 -9.37
N GLU A 63 7.91 0.01 -10.62
CA GLU A 63 6.92 1.01 -11.04
C GLU A 63 5.55 0.72 -10.42
N ALA A 64 5.16 -0.55 -10.36
CA ALA A 64 3.93 -0.96 -9.69
C ALA A 64 3.99 -0.66 -8.19
N ALA A 65 5.11 -0.97 -7.52
CA ALA A 65 5.30 -0.69 -6.11
C ALA A 65 5.24 0.82 -5.82
N GLN A 66 5.90 1.62 -6.67
CA GLN A 66 5.85 3.08 -6.61
C GLN A 66 4.41 3.60 -6.74
N HIS A 67 3.67 3.13 -7.74
CA HIS A 67 2.30 3.57 -7.98
C HIS A 67 1.36 3.21 -6.82
N VAL A 68 1.45 1.96 -6.32
CA VAL A 68 0.67 1.51 -5.16
C VAL A 68 0.95 2.38 -3.94
N PHE A 69 2.22 2.64 -3.63
CA PHE A 69 2.58 3.44 -2.46
C PHE A 69 2.09 4.89 -2.58
N MET A 70 2.26 5.51 -3.76
CA MET A 70 1.72 6.85 -4.03
C MET A 70 0.20 6.90 -3.91
N SER A 71 -0.52 5.88 -4.38
CA SER A 71 -1.98 5.80 -4.23
C SER A 71 -2.42 5.68 -2.78
N ILE A 72 -1.70 4.92 -1.94
CA ILE A 72 -1.98 4.84 -0.50
C ILE A 72 -1.78 6.22 0.16
N LEU A 73 -0.67 6.90 -0.15
CA LEU A 73 -0.38 8.24 0.39
C LEU A 73 -1.39 9.29 -0.10
N SER A 74 -1.83 9.21 -1.35
CA SER A 74 -2.89 10.05 -1.89
C SER A 74 -4.22 9.82 -1.16
N GLY A 75 -4.56 8.57 -0.88
CA GLY A 75 -5.71 8.24 -0.03
C GLY A 75 -5.58 8.82 1.38
N LEU A 76 -4.37 8.81 1.96
CA LEU A 76 -4.10 9.39 3.28
C LEU A 76 -4.26 10.91 3.26
N GLN A 77 -3.79 11.57 2.20
CA GLN A 77 -3.98 13.00 2.01
C GLN A 77 -5.46 13.39 1.92
N LEU A 78 -6.28 12.59 1.22
CA LEU A 78 -7.70 12.87 1.03
C LEU A 78 -8.56 12.53 2.26
N HIS A 79 -8.31 11.38 2.90
CA HIS A 79 -9.17 10.81 3.95
C HIS A 79 -8.58 10.89 5.36
N GLY A 80 -7.36 11.39 5.52
CA GLY A 80 -6.60 11.36 6.78
C GLY A 80 -7.21 12.18 7.92
N GLN A 81 -8.16 13.06 7.65
CA GLN A 81 -8.96 13.74 8.67
C GLN A 81 -9.88 12.79 9.46
N HIS A 82 -10.21 11.63 8.89
CA HIS A 82 -11.03 10.61 9.53
C HIS A 82 -10.13 9.58 10.20
N GLU A 83 -10.20 9.49 11.53
CA GLU A 83 -9.33 8.63 12.34
C GLU A 83 -9.29 7.16 11.88
N SER A 84 -10.44 6.60 11.50
CA SER A 84 -10.53 5.22 11.01
C SER A 84 -9.79 4.99 9.69
N CYS A 85 -9.95 5.92 8.73
CA CYS A 85 -9.24 5.89 7.46
C CYS A 85 -7.74 6.13 7.68
N GLN A 86 -7.39 7.11 8.51
CA GLN A 86 -6.00 7.44 8.83
C GLN A 86 -5.26 6.23 9.41
N SER A 87 -5.82 5.60 10.45
CA SER A 87 -5.23 4.42 11.10
C SER A 87 -5.05 3.25 10.13
N SER A 88 -6.07 3.00 9.29
CA SER A 88 -6.05 1.91 8.30
C SER A 88 -5.00 2.14 7.21
N LEU A 89 -4.94 3.36 6.67
CA LEU A 89 -4.01 3.74 5.61
C LEU A 89 -2.57 3.83 6.12
N LEU A 90 -2.34 4.33 7.33
CA LEU A 90 -1.02 4.33 7.96
C LEU A 90 -0.52 2.90 8.19
N SER A 91 -1.38 2.02 8.70
CA SER A 91 -1.03 0.61 8.89
C SER A 91 -0.67 -0.07 7.56
N LEU A 92 -1.43 0.25 6.51
CA LEU A 92 -1.21 -0.28 5.16
C LEU A 92 0.08 0.26 4.54
N ALA A 93 0.32 1.56 4.64
CA ALA A 93 1.53 2.20 4.17
C ALA A 93 2.77 1.62 4.86
N LEU A 94 2.70 1.44 6.18
CA LEU A 94 3.80 0.86 6.95
C LEU A 94 4.07 -0.59 6.54
N ALA A 95 3.05 -1.45 6.48
CA ALA A 95 3.21 -2.84 6.08
C ALA A 95 3.80 -2.97 4.66
N PHE A 96 3.33 -2.12 3.74
CA PHE A 96 3.81 -2.09 2.36
C PHE A 96 5.27 -1.62 2.29
N TYR A 97 5.58 -0.51 2.95
CA TYR A 97 6.91 0.07 3.01
C TYR A 97 7.92 -0.90 3.62
N GLU A 98 7.61 -1.45 4.80
CA GLU A 98 8.48 -2.39 5.50
C GLU A 98 8.82 -3.61 4.64
N THR A 99 7.83 -4.16 3.93
CA THR A 99 8.02 -5.38 3.12
C THR A 99 8.86 -5.14 1.87
N LEU A 100 8.77 -3.95 1.27
CA LEU A 100 9.28 -3.70 -0.07
C LEU A 100 10.45 -2.72 -0.16
N ARG A 101 10.70 -1.89 0.85
CA ARG A 101 11.75 -0.84 0.82
C ARG A 101 13.14 -1.36 0.47
N GLN A 102 13.51 -2.56 0.94
CA GLN A 102 14.82 -3.16 0.66
C GLN A 102 14.96 -3.60 -0.80
N LYS A 103 13.85 -4.05 -1.42
CA LYS A 103 13.82 -4.47 -2.82
C LYS A 103 13.65 -3.28 -3.76
N PHE A 104 12.91 -2.26 -3.34
CA PHE A 104 12.56 -1.09 -4.14
C PHE A 104 12.90 0.21 -3.36
N PRO A 105 14.16 0.70 -3.48
CA PRO A 105 14.61 1.93 -2.79
C PRO A 105 13.82 3.19 -3.20
N CYS A 106 13.11 3.15 -4.34
CA CYS A 106 12.22 4.23 -4.78
C CYS A 106 11.15 4.58 -3.73
N LEU A 107 10.76 3.63 -2.85
CA LEU A 107 9.80 3.87 -1.77
C LEU A 107 10.34 4.85 -0.72
N THR A 108 11.62 4.74 -0.37
CA THR A 108 12.29 5.68 0.55
C THR A 108 12.41 7.05 -0.10
N ASN A 109 12.71 7.11 -1.40
CA ASN A 109 12.72 8.36 -2.15
C ASN A 109 11.35 9.05 -2.09
N ILE A 110 10.24 8.31 -2.22
CA ILE A 110 8.89 8.88 -2.08
C ILE A 110 8.72 9.51 -0.69
N MET A 111 9.12 8.82 0.39
CA MET A 111 9.01 9.36 1.75
C MET A 111 9.77 10.68 1.92
N GLN A 112 10.95 10.80 1.33
CA GLN A 112 11.77 12.02 1.39
C GLN A 112 11.15 13.21 0.66
N HIS A 113 10.22 12.99 -0.27
CA HIS A 113 9.51 14.04 -1.00
C HIS A 113 8.19 14.46 -0.34
N ILE A 114 7.80 13.85 0.78
CA ILE A 114 6.60 14.27 1.54
C ILE A 114 6.92 15.63 2.20
N PRO A 115 6.08 16.67 1.99
CA PRO A 115 6.31 17.98 2.58
C PRO A 115 6.20 17.92 4.10
N ASP A 116 6.90 18.83 4.79
CA ASP A 116 6.85 18.99 6.25
C ASP A 116 7.27 17.74 7.06
N VAL A 117 8.00 16.81 6.44
CA VAL A 117 8.61 15.65 7.12
C VAL A 117 10.09 15.89 7.38
N ASP A 118 10.50 15.72 8.63
CA ASP A 118 11.91 15.77 9.01
C ASP A 118 12.67 14.55 8.47
N GLN A 119 13.69 14.79 7.65
CA GLN A 119 14.53 13.74 7.06
C GLN A 119 15.29 12.93 8.11
N GLN A 120 15.56 13.49 9.30
CA GLN A 120 16.16 12.75 10.41
C GLN A 120 15.22 11.65 10.93
N LEU A 121 13.90 11.87 10.90
CA LEU A 121 12.92 10.86 11.29
C LEU A 121 12.85 9.71 10.29
N ILE A 122 12.99 10.01 8.99
CA ILE A 122 13.07 8.98 7.94
C ILE A 122 14.33 8.13 8.14
N THR A 123 15.47 8.76 8.39
CA THR A 123 16.73 8.05 8.65
C THR A 123 16.63 7.17 9.91
N SER A 124 16.06 7.72 10.99
CA SER A 124 15.84 6.97 12.24
C SER A 124 14.87 5.80 12.06
N LEU A 125 13.86 5.93 11.19
CA LEU A 125 12.95 4.85 10.83
C LEU A 125 13.70 3.75 10.07
N GLU A 126 14.51 4.11 9.08
CA GLU A 126 15.32 3.15 8.33
C GLU A 126 16.26 2.36 9.23
N GLU A 127 16.94 3.02 10.16
CA GLU A 127 17.81 2.37 11.14
C GLU A 127 17.04 1.35 11.99
N LYS A 128 15.87 1.73 12.51
CA LYS A 128 15.02 0.85 13.33
C LYS A 128 14.46 -0.34 12.58
N LEU A 129 14.18 -0.20 11.29
CA LEU A 129 13.61 -1.29 10.50
C LEU A 129 14.69 -2.25 9.99
N ASN A 130 15.96 -1.84 10.00
CA ASN A 130 17.11 -2.66 9.61
C ASN A 130 17.81 -3.32 10.80
N SER A 131 17.51 -2.91 12.04
CA SER A 131 17.94 -3.55 13.29
C SER A 131 17.08 -4.75 13.66
#